data_AF-A0A5D2MWR3-F1
#
_entry.id   AF-A0A5D2MWR3-F1
#
_cell.length_a   1.000
_cell.length_b   1.000
_cell.length_c   1.000
_cell.angle_alpha   90.00
_cell.angle_beta   90.00
_cell.angle_gamma   90.00
#
_symmetry.space_group_name_H-M   'P 1'
#
loop_
_entity.id
_entity.type
_entity.pdbx_description
1 polymer ?
#
loop_
_entity_poly.entity_id
_entity_poly.type
_entity_poly.pdbx_seq_one_letter_code
_entity_poly.pdbx_strand_id
1 'polypeptide(L)'
;MREIQDTTLTSKEKKKRDRGLRKQKGKGILRIDDSIANWSLSDFDISNRRKVILREAKKTWEVEKMLGFSVHGDKEMIIEEIMRIEGKQ
;
A
#
# COMPACT_ATOMS: atom_id res chain seq x y z
N MET A 1 -1.54 22.71 -23.95
CA MET A 1 -2.36 23.17 -22.81
C MET A 1 -3.13 24.41 -23.25
N ARG A 2 -4.43 24.52 -23.01
CA ARG A 2 -5.19 25.74 -23.37
C ARG A 2 -5.07 26.73 -22.23
N GLU A 3 -4.35 27.81 -22.47
CA GLU A 3 -4.23 28.95 -21.56
C GLU A 3 -5.58 29.70 -21.57
N ILE A 4 -6.27 29.74 -20.43
CA ILE A 4 -7.57 30.41 -20.32
C ILE A 4 -7.31 31.92 -20.32
N GLN A 5 -7.82 32.63 -21.32
CA GLN A 5 -7.68 34.08 -21.41
C GLN A 5 -8.58 34.78 -20.37
N ASP A 6 -7.97 35.53 -19.45
CA ASP A 6 -8.63 36.22 -18.34
C ASP A 6 -9.32 37.55 -18.72
N THR A 7 -9.37 37.86 -20.01
CA THR A 7 -9.94 39.10 -20.55
C THR A 7 -11.47 39.14 -20.48
N THR A 8 -12.14 37.99 -20.49
CA THR A 8 -13.62 37.91 -20.55
C THR A 8 -14.31 37.73 -19.19
N LEU A 9 -13.55 37.52 -18.11
CA LEU A 9 -14.13 37.19 -16.80
C LEU A 9 -14.34 38.41 -15.92
N THR A 10 -15.54 38.51 -15.35
CA THR A 10 -15.87 39.55 -14.39
C THR A 10 -15.14 39.34 -13.07
N SER A 11 -14.93 40.42 -12.31
CA SER A 11 -14.23 40.36 -11.00
C SER A 11 -14.84 39.32 -10.03
N LYS A 12 -16.16 39.09 -10.10
CA LYS A 12 -16.84 38.07 -9.28
C LYS A 12 -16.48 36.65 -9.69
N GLU A 13 -16.29 36.39 -10.99
CA GLU A 13 -15.94 35.07 -11.52
C GLU A 13 -14.48 34.73 -11.23
N LYS A 14 -13.58 35.70 -11.39
CA LYS A 14 -12.17 35.59 -10.97
C LYS A 14 -12.08 35.25 -9.48
N LYS A 15 -12.84 35.96 -8.64
CA LYS A 15 -12.90 35.71 -7.19
C LYS A 15 -13.44 34.32 -6.82
N LYS A 16 -14.33 33.73 -7.63
CA LYS A 16 -14.81 32.35 -7.43
C LYS A 16 -13.74 31.31 -7.80
N ARG A 17 -13.00 31.53 -8.90
CA ARG A 17 -11.87 30.67 -9.30
C ARG A 17 -10.75 30.70 -8.24
N ASP A 18 -10.34 31.90 -7.84
CA ASP A 18 -9.21 32.10 -6.91
C ASP A 18 -9.55 31.72 -5.46
N ARG A 19 -10.83 31.46 -5.16
CA ARG A 19 -11.28 30.99 -3.84
C ARG A 19 -10.71 29.62 -3.50
N GLY A 20 -10.47 28.76 -4.50
CA GLY A 20 -9.79 27.48 -4.32
C GLY A 20 -8.32 27.67 -3.91
N LEU A 21 -7.62 28.60 -4.55
CA LEU A 21 -6.22 28.91 -4.28
C LEU A 21 -6.02 29.54 -2.89
N ARG A 22 -6.96 30.39 -2.45
CA ARG A 22 -6.90 31.00 -1.11
C ARG A 22 -7.20 30.02 0.02
N LYS A 23 -7.96 28.94 -0.21
CA LYS A 23 -8.17 27.88 0.79
C LYS A 23 -6.88 27.10 1.11
N GLN A 24 -5.92 27.04 0.17
CA GLN A 24 -4.61 26.44 0.44
C GLN A 24 -3.70 27.34 1.28
N LYS A 25 -3.80 28.67 1.14
CA LYS A 25 -2.93 29.61 1.88
C LYS A 25 -3.29 29.78 3.36
N GLY A 26 -4.50 29.40 3.77
CA GLY A 26 -5.02 29.58 5.13
C GLY A 26 -5.01 28.34 6.02
N LYS A 27 -4.78 27.15 5.46
CA LYS A 27 -4.28 26.04 6.26
C LYS A 27 -2.80 26.29 6.39
N GLY A 28 -2.36 26.69 7.58
CA GLY A 28 -0.95 26.60 7.91
C GLY A 28 -0.47 25.25 7.39
N ILE A 29 0.53 25.30 6.51
CA ILE A 29 1.27 24.12 6.13
C ILE A 29 1.85 23.67 7.45
N LEU A 30 1.13 22.79 8.16
CA LEU A 30 1.77 21.78 8.97
C LEU A 30 2.76 21.22 7.98
N ARG A 31 4.03 21.62 8.16
CA ARG A 31 5.16 20.89 7.60
C ARG A 31 5.07 19.52 8.26
N ILE A 32 4.10 18.73 7.80
CA ILE A 32 4.33 17.33 7.55
C ILE A 32 5.41 17.47 6.49
N ASP A 33 6.66 17.49 6.97
CA ASP A 33 7.76 17.08 6.12
C ASP A 33 7.19 15.90 5.36
N ASP A 34 7.16 16.00 4.04
CA ASP A 34 7.08 14.84 3.16
C ASP A 34 8.37 14.02 3.35
N SER A 35 8.76 13.75 4.60
CA SER A 35 9.41 12.53 4.96
C SER A 35 8.40 11.45 4.62
N ILE A 36 8.44 11.05 3.36
CA ILE A 36 8.59 9.64 3.03
C ILE A 36 9.82 9.15 3.81
N ALA A 37 9.74 9.17 5.14
CA ALA A 37 10.67 8.47 5.98
C ALA A 37 10.53 7.04 5.52
N ASN A 38 11.66 6.37 5.30
CA ASN A 38 11.65 4.93 5.12
C ASN A 38 10.90 4.36 6.33
N TRP A 39 9.63 4.00 6.18
CA TRP A 39 8.92 3.22 7.17
C TRP A 39 9.58 1.85 7.10
N SER A 40 10.68 1.71 7.84
CA SER A 40 11.32 0.42 8.02
C SER A 40 10.25 -0.52 8.53
N LEU A 41 10.01 -1.60 7.81
CA LEU A 41 9.10 -2.65 8.27
C LEU A 41 9.58 -3.09 9.65
N SER A 42 8.69 -3.03 10.62
CA SER A 42 9.01 -3.54 11.95
C SER A 42 9.04 -5.07 11.93
N ASP A 43 9.72 -5.68 12.89
CA ASP A 43 9.66 -7.14 13.08
C ASP A 43 8.23 -7.64 13.29
N PHE A 44 7.35 -6.78 13.82
CA PHE A 44 5.93 -7.07 13.97
C PHE A 44 5.23 -7.15 12.60
N ASP A 45 5.53 -6.23 11.67
CA ASP A 45 4.98 -6.26 10.32
C ASP A 45 5.42 -7.51 9.56
N ILE A 46 6.72 -7.86 9.66
CA ILE A 46 7.29 -9.08 9.08
C ILE A 46 6.61 -10.33 9.68
N SER A 47 6.45 -10.35 11.01
CA SER A 47 5.80 -11.47 11.71
C SER A 47 4.33 -11.61 11.32
N ASN A 48 3.59 -10.49 11.16
CA ASN A 48 2.21 -10.50 10.72
C ASN A 48 2.08 -11.03 9.29
N ARG A 49 2.95 -10.59 8.38
CA ARG A 49 2.99 -11.12 7.01
C ARG A 49 3.21 -12.63 7.03
N ARG A 50 4.21 -13.12 7.78
CA ARG A 50 4.48 -14.57 7.92
C ARG A 50 3.27 -15.36 8.45
N LYS A 51 2.54 -14.83 9.43
CA LYS A 51 1.32 -15.46 9.95
C LYS A 51 0.22 -15.58 8.89
N VAL A 52 0.04 -14.56 8.05
CA VAL A 52 -0.94 -14.58 6.95
C VAL A 52 -0.57 -15.64 5.92
N ILE A 53 0.69 -15.66 5.47
CA ILE A 53 1.21 -16.66 4.52
C ILE A 53 1.02 -18.07 5.06
N LEU A 54 1.39 -18.32 6.33
CA LEU A 54 1.23 -19.63 6.96
C LEU A 54 -0.23 -20.12 6.92
N ARG A 55 -1.16 -19.21 7.21
CA ARG A 55 -2.59 -19.54 7.21
C ARG A 55 -3.06 -19.90 5.81
N GLU A 56 -2.61 -19.18 4.79
CA GLU A 56 -2.97 -19.47 3.39
C GLU A 56 -2.34 -20.78 2.92
N ALA A 57 -1.05 -21.00 3.17
CA ALA A 57 -0.38 -22.26 2.86
C ALA A 57 -1.09 -23.47 3.49
N LYS A 58 -1.52 -23.35 4.77
CA LYS A 58 -2.31 -24.41 5.43
C LYS A 58 -3.63 -24.67 4.73
N LYS A 59 -4.36 -23.62 4.31
CA LYS A 59 -5.64 -23.78 3.59
C LYS A 59 -5.44 -24.46 2.23
N THR A 60 -4.44 -24.01 1.47
CA THR A 60 -4.08 -24.60 0.18
C THR A 60 -3.75 -26.08 0.32
N TRP A 61 -2.98 -26.45 1.34
CA TRP A 61 -2.65 -27.84 1.63
C TRP A 61 -3.87 -28.73 1.93
N GLU A 62 -4.87 -28.21 2.64
CA GLU A 62 -6.10 -28.99 2.87
C GLU A 62 -6.91 -29.17 1.59
N VAL A 63 -6.96 -28.14 0.72
CA VAL A 63 -7.60 -28.25 -0.61
C VAL A 63 -6.85 -29.25 -1.50
N GLU A 64 -5.53 -29.22 -1.48
CA GLU A 64 -4.68 -30.16 -2.21
C GLU A 64 -5.01 -31.62 -1.86
N LYS A 65 -5.09 -31.94 -0.56
CA LYS A 65 -5.50 -33.27 -0.09
C LYS A 65 -6.90 -33.65 -0.55
N MET A 66 -7.85 -32.72 -0.48
CA MET A 66 -9.23 -32.97 -0.96
C MET A 66 -9.27 -33.31 -2.45
N LEU A 67 -8.38 -32.72 -3.24
CA LEU A 67 -8.26 -32.97 -4.67
C LEU A 67 -7.45 -34.24 -5.00
N GLY A 68 -6.94 -34.95 -3.98
CA GLY A 68 -6.15 -36.18 -4.16
C GLY A 68 -4.73 -35.94 -4.66
N PHE A 69 -4.25 -34.70 -4.62
CA PHE A 69 -2.85 -34.41 -4.88
C PHE A 69 -2.00 -34.85 -3.68
N SER A 70 -0.82 -35.39 -3.97
CA SER A 70 0.16 -35.76 -2.95
C SER A 70 1.48 -35.06 -3.23
N VAL A 71 1.77 -34.00 -2.50
CA VAL A 71 3.13 -33.45 -2.45
C VAL A 71 4.01 -34.33 -1.57
N HIS A 72 5.16 -34.76 -2.10
CA HIS A 72 6.16 -35.53 -1.38
C HIS A 72 7.03 -34.59 -0.55
N GLY A 73 6.85 -34.61 0.78
CA GLY A 73 7.65 -33.84 1.71
C GLY A 73 6.92 -33.52 3.00
N ASP A 74 7.68 -33.25 4.05
CA ASP A 74 7.14 -32.83 5.34
C ASP A 74 6.53 -31.43 5.23
N LYS A 75 5.31 -31.27 5.76
CA LYS A 75 4.49 -30.07 5.63
C LYS A 75 5.19 -28.86 6.24
N GLU A 76 5.74 -29.03 7.45
CA GLU A 76 6.52 -28.01 8.12
C GLU A 76 7.73 -27.57 7.28
N MET A 77 8.43 -28.53 6.67
CA MET A 77 9.65 -28.27 5.90
C MET A 77 9.38 -27.47 4.61
N ILE A 78 8.28 -27.77 3.91
CA ILE A 78 7.87 -27.05 2.69
C ILE A 78 7.43 -25.63 3.04
N ILE A 79 6.66 -25.48 4.13
CA ILE A 79 6.22 -24.17 4.61
C ILE A 79 7.43 -23.31 5.03
N GLU A 80 8.40 -23.89 5.73
CA GLU A 80 9.62 -23.20 6.10
C GLU A 80 10.49 -22.80 4.89
N GLU A 81 10.59 -23.64 3.87
CA GLU A 81 11.26 -23.30 2.60
C GLU A 81 10.57 -22.12 1.90
N ILE A 82 9.24 -22.13 1.81
CA ILE A 82 8.48 -21.01 1.23
C ILE A 82 8.76 -19.71 1.99
N MET A 83 8.70 -19.75 3.32
CA MET A 83 9.02 -18.58 4.15
C MET A 83 10.47 -18.11 4.02
N ARG A 84 11.41 -19.04 3.86
CA ARG A 84 12.83 -18.74 3.66
C ARG A 84 13.07 -18.05 2.32
N ILE A 85 12.41 -18.51 1.25
CA ILE A 85 12.52 -17.90 -0.07
C ILE A 85 11.95 -16.47 -0.05
N GLU A 86 10.80 -16.24 0.61
CA GLU A 86 10.21 -14.91 0.72
C GLU A 86 10.99 -13.93 1.62
N GLY A 87 11.88 -14.43 2.49
CA GLY A 87 12.73 -13.62 3.37
C GLY A 87 14.05 -13.18 2.75
N LYS A 88 14.40 -13.68 1.55
CA LYS A 88 15.55 -13.21 0.78
C LYS A 88 15.10 -12.18 -0.24
N GLN A 89 15.05 -10.91 0.17
CA GLN A 89 14.95 -9.74 -0.71
C GLN A 89 15.93 -8.66 -0.25
#